data_AF-A0A8J6B6P6-F1
#
_entry.id   AF-A0A8J6B6P6-F1
#
_cell.length_a   1.000
_cell.length_b   1.000
_cell.length_c   1.000
_cell.angle_alpha   90.00
_cell.angle_beta   90.00
_cell.angle_gamma   90.00
#
_symmetry.space_group_name_H-M   'P 1'
#
loop_
_entity.id
_entity.type
_entity.pdbx_description
1 polymer ?
#
loop_
_entity_poly.entity_id
_entity_poly.type
_entity_poly.pdbx_seq_one_letter_code
_entity_poly.pdbx_strand_id
1 'polypeptide(L)'
;SSLAAVDYQSVLSISDEKARLSALHDFLSSRSYIHGYTFSQADVEVFRQLAAPPPDHYFHVVRWYRHIAAISSDPAMQSNSHNAQPCKGRRTQPPWTPPEAKEQPQLRLYNSLTRNK
;
A
#
# COMPACT_ATOMS: atom_id res chain seq x y z
N SER A 1 -15.24 -14.51 19.85
CA SER A 1 -13.91 -14.07 20.31
C SER A 1 -13.47 -12.89 19.47
N SER A 2 -13.58 -11.67 20.00
CA SER A 2 -13.13 -10.46 19.30
C SER A 2 -11.63 -10.37 19.46
N LEU A 3 -10.86 -10.57 18.38
CA LEU A 3 -9.45 -10.25 18.35
C LEU A 3 -9.35 -8.76 18.61
N ALA A 4 -8.78 -8.37 19.75
CA ALA A 4 -8.53 -6.98 20.08
C ALA A 4 -7.70 -6.36 18.96
N ALA A 5 -8.37 -5.66 18.04
CA ALA A 5 -7.69 -4.81 17.10
C ALA A 5 -6.96 -3.79 17.97
N VAL A 6 -5.63 -3.75 17.88
CA VAL A 6 -4.89 -2.61 18.42
C VAL A 6 -5.52 -1.38 17.77
N ASP A 7 -6.19 -0.56 18.58
CA ASP A 7 -6.75 0.68 18.11
C ASP A 7 -5.59 1.62 17.86
N TYR A 8 -5.54 2.21 16.66
CA TYR A 8 -4.48 3.16 16.29
C TYR A 8 -4.39 4.34 17.27
N GLN A 9 -5.47 4.65 17.99
CA GLN A 9 -5.50 5.61 19.09
C GLN A 9 -4.49 5.28 20.19
N SER A 10 -4.28 3.99 20.51
CA SER A 10 -3.25 3.57 21.45
C SER A 10 -1.84 3.86 20.95
N VAL A 11 -1.61 3.76 19.64
CA VAL A 11 -0.33 4.11 19.01
C VAL A 11 -0.08 5.61 19.11
N LEU A 12 -1.10 6.44 18.87
CA LEU A 12 -0.96 7.90 18.93
C LEU A 12 -0.80 8.47 20.34
N SER A 13 -1.31 7.77 21.35
CA SER A 13 -1.17 8.17 22.76
C SER A 13 0.28 8.09 23.28
N ILE A 14 1.17 7.37 22.57
CA ILE A 14 2.57 7.24 22.96
C ILE A 14 3.28 8.60 22.84
N SER A 15 3.75 9.12 23.98
CA SER A 15 4.39 10.44 24.04
C SER A 15 5.78 10.47 23.43
N ASP A 16 6.52 9.37 23.51
CA ASP A 16 7.85 9.26 22.89
C ASP A 16 7.71 9.09 21.37
N GLU A 17 8.32 9.99 20.61
CA GLU A 17 8.19 10.02 19.15
C GLU A 17 8.76 8.76 18.50
N LYS A 18 9.90 8.27 18.98
CA LYS A 18 10.56 7.09 18.42
C LYS A 18 9.75 5.82 18.67
N ALA A 19 9.24 5.65 19.89
CA ALA A 19 8.36 4.53 20.23
C ALA A 19 7.05 4.59 19.46
N ARG A 20 6.45 5.79 19.31
CA ARG A 20 5.24 6.00 18.51
C ARG A 20 5.44 5.62 17.05
N LEU A 21 6.53 6.06 16.43
CA LEU A 21 6.86 5.71 15.05
C LEU A 21 7.13 4.21 14.87
N SER A 22 7.79 3.57 15.84
CA SER A 22 8.00 2.12 15.83
C SER A 22 6.68 1.35 15.89
N ALA A 23 5.80 1.72 16.82
CA ALA A 23 4.48 1.09 16.94
C ALA A 23 3.62 1.32 15.69
N LEU A 24 3.68 2.52 15.09
CA LEU A 24 2.99 2.82 13.83
C LEU A 24 3.57 2.01 12.66
N HIS A 25 4.89 1.81 12.62
CA HIS A 25 5.55 0.98 11.61
C HIS A 25 5.05 -0.46 11.65
N ASP A 26 5.03 -1.06 12.84
CA ASP A 26 4.56 -2.44 13.03
C ASP A 26 3.06 -2.55 12.69
N PHE A 27 2.27 -1.53 13.03
CA PHE A 27 0.85 -1.46 12.67
C PHE A 27 0.62 -1.43 11.14
N LEU A 28 1.39 -0.61 10.42
CA LEU A 28 1.31 -0.46 8.96
C LEU A 28 2.02 -1.57 8.17
N SER A 29 2.62 -2.54 8.86
CA SER A 29 3.20 -3.73 8.21
C SER A 29 2.13 -4.61 7.54
N SER A 30 0.97 -4.72 8.18
CA SER A 30 -0.17 -5.53 7.71
C SER A 30 -1.30 -4.70 7.09
N ARG A 31 -1.18 -3.37 7.11
CA ARG A 31 -2.23 -2.42 6.73
C ARG A 31 -1.71 -1.39 5.74
N SER A 32 -2.56 -0.98 4.82
CA SER A 32 -2.22 0.08 3.86
C SER A 32 -2.53 1.48 4.40
N TYR A 33 -3.55 1.56 5.26
CA TYR A 33 -4.07 2.79 5.87
C TYR A 33 -4.37 2.56 7.35
N ILE A 34 -4.63 3.65 8.07
CA ILE A 34 -4.97 3.60 9.50
C ILE A 34 -6.23 2.77 9.76
N HIS A 35 -7.24 2.87 8.88
CA HIS A 35 -8.46 2.07 8.96
C HIS A 35 -8.43 0.79 8.09
N GLY A 36 -7.25 0.19 7.92
CA GLY A 36 -7.08 -1.06 7.18
C GLY A 36 -6.64 -0.85 5.73
N TYR A 37 -7.60 -0.87 4.78
CA TYR A 37 -7.32 -0.87 3.33
C TYR A 37 -7.94 0.29 2.57
N THR A 38 -8.68 1.17 3.25
CA THR A 38 -9.31 2.36 2.66
C THR A 38 -8.76 3.62 3.30
N PHE A 39 -8.58 4.67 2.49
CA PHE A 39 -8.24 6.00 2.99
C PHE A 39 -9.37 6.55 3.87
N SER A 40 -9.01 7.09 5.02
CA SER A 40 -9.97 7.55 6.03
C SER A 40 -9.53 8.86 6.69
N GLN A 41 -10.45 9.51 7.41
CA GLN A 41 -10.13 10.72 8.18
C GLN A 41 -9.03 10.50 9.23
N ALA A 42 -8.90 9.28 9.75
CA ALA A 42 -7.83 8.91 10.67
C ALA A 42 -6.45 9.04 10.01
N ASP A 43 -6.32 8.72 8.72
CA ASP A 43 -5.04 8.91 8.00
C ASP A 43 -4.64 10.39 7.95
N VAL A 44 -5.61 11.28 7.72
CA VAL A 44 -5.38 12.73 7.70
C VAL A 44 -4.96 13.25 9.07
N GLU A 45 -5.59 12.74 10.13
CA GLU A 45 -5.24 13.11 11.52
C GLU A 45 -3.83 12.67 11.87
N VAL A 46 -3.49 11.39 11.64
CA VAL A 46 -2.14 10.87 11.90
C VAL A 46 -1.09 11.59 11.05
N PHE A 47 -1.41 11.87 9.78
CA PHE A 47 -0.51 12.59 8.88
C PHE A 47 -0.22 14.01 9.39
N ARG A 48 -1.22 14.73 9.91
CA ARG A 48 -1.02 16.07 10.51
C ARG A 48 -0.15 16.05 11.77
N GLN A 49 -0.15 14.95 12.53
CA GLN A 49 0.71 14.80 13.70
C GLN A 49 2.18 14.56 13.33
N LEU A 50 2.48 14.24 12.06
CA LEU A 50 3.83 14.06 11.54
C LEU A 50 4.22 15.31 10.75
N ALA A 51 4.98 16.21 11.38
CA ALA A 51 5.41 17.45 10.74
C ALA A 51 6.39 17.24 9.57
N ALA A 52 7.12 16.12 9.58
CA ALA A 52 8.15 15.80 8.59
C ALA A 52 8.09 14.31 8.19
N PRO A 53 8.69 13.95 7.04
CA PRO A 53 8.85 12.55 6.65
C PRO A 53 9.58 11.75 7.75
N PRO A 54 9.07 10.58 8.14
CA PRO A 54 9.77 9.70 9.07
C PRO A 54 11.11 9.23 8.49
N PRO A 55 12.07 8.84 9.35
CA PRO A 55 13.31 8.21 8.91
C PRO A 55 13.11 6.98 8.02
N ASP A 56 14.02 6.78 7.06
CA ASP A 56 13.92 5.71 6.03
C ASP A 56 13.87 4.29 6.59
N HIS A 57 14.35 4.04 7.81
CA HIS A 57 14.26 2.74 8.45
C HIS A 57 12.81 2.35 8.81
N TYR A 58 11.88 3.30 8.89
CA TYR A 58 10.45 3.03 9.07
C TYR A 58 9.71 2.92 7.73
N PHE A 59 10.17 2.05 6.84
CA PHE A 59 9.72 1.95 5.45
C PHE A 59 8.19 1.81 5.28
N HIS A 60 7.48 1.11 6.17
CA HIS A 60 6.01 1.03 6.13
C HIS A 60 5.33 2.39 6.35
N VAL A 61 5.87 3.20 7.28
CA VAL A 61 5.37 4.55 7.58
C VAL A 61 5.76 5.50 6.46
N VAL A 62 7.00 5.43 5.95
CA VAL A 62 7.47 6.27 4.84
C VAL A 62 6.63 6.05 3.58
N ARG A 63 6.34 4.79 3.22
CA ARG A 63 5.43 4.44 2.12
C ARG A 63 4.07 5.10 2.30
N TRP A 64 3.46 4.92 3.48
CA TRP A 64 2.15 5.48 3.79
C TRP A 64 2.16 7.01 3.78
N TYR A 65 3.13 7.66 4.45
CA TYR A 65 3.27 9.11 4.51
C TYR A 65 3.37 9.75 3.12
N ARG A 66 4.23 9.20 2.25
CA ARG A 66 4.37 9.68 0.86
C ARG A 66 3.07 9.56 0.07
N HIS A 67 2.32 8.49 0.29
CA HIS A 67 1.03 8.27 -0.35
C HIS A 67 -0.01 9.30 0.10
N ILE A 68 -0.14 9.54 1.41
CA ILE A 68 -1.06 10.55 1.95
C ILE A 68 -0.66 11.97 1.53
N ALA A 69 0.64 12.28 1.50
CA ALA A 69 1.16 13.55 1.01
C ALA A 69 0.79 13.80 -0.46
N ALA A 70 0.91 12.78 -1.33
CA ALA A 70 0.54 12.90 -2.73
C ALA A 70 -0.96 13.14 -2.92
N ILE A 71 -1.81 12.45 -2.14
CA ILE A 71 -3.27 12.67 -2.14
C ILE A 71 -3.60 14.08 -1.67
N SER A 72 -2.96 14.56 -0.61
CA SER A 72 -3.23 15.88 -0.02
C SER A 72 -2.79 17.01 -0.95
N SER A 73 -1.73 16.80 -1.73
CA SER A 73 -1.26 17.75 -2.73
C SER A 73 -2.09 17.75 -4.01
N ASP A 74 -2.93 16.74 -4.25
CA ASP A 74 -3.77 16.67 -5.44
C ASP A 74 -5.02 17.55 -5.27
N PRO A 75 -5.13 18.68 -6.00
CA PRO A 75 -6.31 19.55 -5.92
C PRO A 75 -7.60 18.84 -6.37
N ALA A 76 -7.51 17.72 -7.11
CA ALA A 76 -8.67 16.96 -7.56
C ALA A 76 -9.44 16.25 -6.43
N MET A 77 -8.78 15.97 -5.29
CA MET A 77 -9.43 15.35 -4.12
C MET A 77 -9.98 16.39 -3.12
N GLN A 78 -9.57 17.65 -3.20
CA GLN A 78 -10.11 18.74 -2.36
C GLN A 78 -11.43 19.32 -2.89
N SER A 79 -11.77 19.04 -4.16
CA SER A 79 -13.03 19.43 -4.78
C SER A 79 -14.02 18.27 -4.71
N ASN A 80 -15.01 18.39 -3.85
CA ASN A 80 -16.18 17.52 -3.83
C ASN A 80 -17.01 17.76 -5.11
N SER A 81 -16.64 17.15 -6.23
CA SER A 81 -17.51 17.04 -7.40
C SER A 81 -17.11 15.87 -8.28
N HIS A 82 -18.10 15.09 -8.68
CA HIS A 82 -18.00 13.89 -9.49
C HIS A 82 -17.36 14.13 -10.86
N ASN A 83 -16.05 14.27 -10.91
CA ASN A 83 -15.26 14.02 -12.12
C ASN A 83 -13.82 13.79 -11.70
N ALA A 84 -13.49 12.53 -11.37
CA ALA A 84 -12.12 12.10 -11.21
C ALA A 84 -11.37 12.41 -12.51
N GLN A 85 -10.63 13.51 -12.54
CA GLN A 85 -9.66 13.75 -13.61
C GLN A 85 -8.51 12.76 -13.37
N PRO A 86 -8.28 11.81 -14.30
CA PRO A 86 -7.11 10.96 -14.20
C PRO A 86 -5.88 11.85 -14.34
N CYS A 87 -4.89 11.64 -13.49
CA CYS A 87 -3.57 12.25 -13.55
C CYS A 87 -3.14 12.46 -15.02
N LYS A 88 -3.02 13.74 -15.43
CA LYS A 88 -2.48 14.12 -16.74
C LYS A 88 -0.99 13.84 -16.73
N GLY A 89 -0.71 12.57 -16.98
CA GLY A 89 0.57 11.92 -16.90
C GLY A 89 0.32 10.42 -16.97
N ARG A 90 -0.50 9.99 -17.95
CA ARG A 90 -0.61 8.57 -18.29
C ARG A 90 0.80 8.14 -18.67
N ARG A 91 1.51 7.52 -17.72
CA ARG A 91 2.41 6.44 -18.06
C ARG A 91 1.50 5.39 -18.65
N THR A 92 1.25 5.48 -19.96
CA THR A 92 0.61 4.41 -20.69
C THR A 92 1.47 3.21 -20.41
N GLN A 93 0.93 2.18 -19.76
CA GLN A 93 1.50 0.86 -19.93
C GLN A 93 1.68 0.72 -21.45
N PRO A 94 2.91 0.53 -21.96
CA PRO A 94 3.05 0.22 -23.37
C PRO A 94 2.08 -0.92 -23.65
N PRO A 95 1.37 -0.91 -24.80
CA PRO A 95 0.52 -2.02 -25.17
C PRO A 95 1.30 -3.31 -24.92
N TRP A 96 0.84 -4.12 -23.96
CA TRP A 96 1.55 -5.34 -23.63
C TRP A 96 1.52 -6.17 -24.90
N THR A 97 2.69 -6.32 -25.50
CA THR A 97 2.85 -7.17 -26.67
C THR A 97 3.38 -8.48 -26.11
N PRO A 98 2.69 -9.62 -26.35
CA PRO A 98 3.27 -10.90 -26.05
C PRO A 98 4.66 -10.96 -26.68
N PRO A 99 5.71 -11.42 -25.97
CA PRO A 99 6.98 -11.69 -26.61
C PRO A 99 6.73 -12.63 -27.80
N GLU A 100 7.43 -12.39 -28.90
CA GLU A 100 7.33 -13.21 -30.11
C GLU A 100 7.37 -14.68 -29.74
N ALA A 101 6.43 -15.46 -30.29
CA ALA A 101 6.17 -16.85 -29.95
C ALA A 101 7.36 -17.75 -30.29
N LYS A 102 8.46 -17.61 -29.55
CA LYS A 102 9.52 -18.59 -29.46
C LYS A 102 8.96 -19.70 -28.60
N GLU A 103 8.82 -20.86 -29.23
CA GLU A 103 8.25 -22.12 -28.72
C GLU A 103 7.72 -22.03 -27.28
N GLN A 104 6.39 -22.04 -27.14
CA GLN A 104 5.71 -22.18 -25.86
C GLN A 104 6.45 -23.24 -25.02
N PRO A 105 6.80 -22.97 -23.75
CA PRO A 105 7.43 -23.99 -22.91
C PRO A 105 6.49 -25.20 -22.87
N GLN A 106 6.84 -26.25 -23.62
CA GLN A 106 5.99 -27.41 -23.78
C GLN A 106 5.94 -28.10 -22.42
N LEU A 107 4.76 -28.09 -21.80
CA LEU A 107 4.50 -28.86 -20.60
C LEU A 107 4.71 -30.34 -20.93
N ARG A 108 5.91 -30.85 -20.64
CA ARG A 108 6.26 -32.27 -20.80
C ARG A 108 5.54 -33.04 -19.71
N LEU A 109 4.36 -33.57 -20.04
CA LEU A 109 3.68 -34.55 -19.21
C LEU A 109 4.45 -35.87 -19.28
N TYR A 110 5.20 -36.20 -18.23
CA TYR A 110 5.87 -37.49 -18.09
C TYR A 110 4.85 -38.57 -17.71
N ASN A 111 4.07 -39.04 -18.67
CA ASN A 111 3.28 -40.26 -18.47
C ASN A 111 4.21 -41.47 -18.62
N SER A 112 4.95 -41.80 -17.57
CA SER A 112 5.69 -43.06 -17.46
C SER A 112 4.72 -44.23 -17.16
N LEU A 113 3.86 -44.57 -18.11
CA LEU A 113 3.17 -45.87 -18.12
C LEU A 113 4.03 -46.88 -18.86
N THR A 114 5.11 -47.33 -18.23
CA THR A 114 5.67 -48.64 -18.55
C THR A 114 4.99 -49.66 -17.64
N ARG A 115 3.73 -49.99 -17.93
CA ARG A 115 3.20 -51.28 -17.47
C ARG A 115 3.70 -52.31 -18.48
N ASN A 116 4.82 -52.92 -18.13
CA ASN A 116 5.39 -54.03 -18.87
C ASN A 116 4.36 -55.18 -18.92
N LYS A 117 4.38 -55.85 -20.07
CA LYS A 117 3.44 -56.85 -20.57
C LYS A 117 3.51 -58.17 -19.81
#